data_AF-A0A5E4QTL1-F1
#
_entry.id   AF-A0A5E4QTL1-F1
#
_cell.length_a   1.000
_cell.length_b   1.000
_cell.length_c   1.000
_cell.angle_alpha   90.00
_cell.angle_beta   90.00
_cell.angle_gamma   90.00
#
_symmetry.space_group_name_H-M   'P 1'
#
loop_
_entity.id
_entity.type
_entity.pdbx_description
1 polymer ?
#
loop_
_entity_poly.entity_id
_entity_poly.type
_entity_poly.pdbx_seq_one_letter_code
_entity_poly.pdbx_strand_id
1 'polypeptide(L)'
;MVPLEKYEELRMENENLTYELEGYKNEAHLAKSEAERKFEKFKAHFIAENALKNNNQTFPPLPPPPKVPDILQKPMPPPPTPDDNKVVTSGPAVPPSEAKLISILTAFLMVHPLGASLDYLVSYVRSMTPNVTHGTVLDILQKYSDVFLCQTRGVGATIEHRWTYVTFDIIKTEII
;
A
#
# COMPACT_ATOMS: atom_id res chain seq x y z
N MET A 1 -51.00 -26.37 -18.50
CA MET A 1 -50.74 -24.93 -18.41
C MET A 1 -50.11 -24.69 -17.04
N VAL A 2 -48.88 -24.19 -16.98
CA VAL A 2 -48.24 -23.88 -15.70
C VAL A 2 -48.99 -22.69 -15.09
N PRO A 3 -49.42 -22.75 -13.81
CA PRO A 3 -50.03 -21.60 -13.14
C PRO A 3 -49.12 -20.38 -13.22
N LEU A 4 -49.67 -19.19 -13.49
CA LEU A 4 -48.90 -17.96 -13.71
C LEU A 4 -47.92 -17.68 -12.55
N GLU A 5 -48.37 -17.91 -11.32
CA GLU A 5 -47.58 -17.76 -10.09
C GLU A 5 -46.34 -18.68 -10.09
N LYS A 6 -46.52 -19.97 -10.45
CA LYS A 6 -45.41 -20.92 -10.57
C LYS A 6 -44.45 -20.56 -11.71
N TYR A 7 -44.94 -19.93 -12.78
CA TYR A 7 -44.09 -19.43 -13.86
C TYR A 7 -43.25 -18.24 -13.40
N GLU A 8 -43.82 -17.33 -12.62
CA GLU A 8 -43.11 -16.18 -12.05
C GLU A 8 -42.05 -16.61 -11.02
N GLU A 9 -42.39 -17.56 -10.14
CA GLU A 9 -41.42 -18.16 -9.21
C GLU A 9 -40.23 -18.79 -9.94
N LEU A 10 -40.51 -19.64 -10.94
CA LEU A 10 -39.45 -20.26 -11.75
C LEU A 10 -38.61 -19.24 -12.51
N ARG A 11 -39.22 -18.13 -12.95
CA ARG A 11 -38.49 -17.04 -13.60
C ARG A 11 -37.55 -16.35 -12.61
N MET A 12 -38.03 -16.01 -11.43
CA MET A 12 -37.20 -15.39 -10.38
C MET A 12 -36.07 -16.32 -9.94
N GLU A 13 -36.33 -17.61 -9.80
CA GLU A 13 -35.30 -18.60 -9.47
C GLU A 13 -34.25 -18.70 -10.59
N ASN A 14 -34.66 -18.72 -11.86
CA ASN A 14 -33.71 -18.70 -12.98
C ASN A 14 -32.86 -17.42 -13.03
N GLU A 15 -33.48 -16.25 -12.78
CA GLU A 15 -32.77 -14.98 -12.70
C GLU A 15 -31.76 -15.01 -11.54
N ASN A 16 -32.15 -15.52 -10.36
CA ASN A 16 -31.25 -15.67 -9.22
C ASN A 16 -30.07 -16.62 -9.50
N LEU A 17 -30.35 -17.81 -10.05
CA LEU A 17 -29.33 -18.79 -10.43
C LEU A 17 -28.34 -18.23 -11.46
N THR A 18 -28.82 -17.36 -12.36
CA THR A 18 -27.96 -16.71 -13.36
C THR A 18 -26.95 -15.78 -12.68
N TYR A 19 -27.40 -14.95 -11.74
CA TYR A 19 -26.50 -14.08 -10.98
C TYR A 19 -25.51 -14.86 -10.12
N GLU A 20 -25.96 -15.96 -9.51
CA GLU A 20 -25.11 -16.81 -8.69
C GLU A 20 -24.00 -17.49 -9.53
N LEU A 21 -24.36 -18.02 -10.70
CA LEU A 21 -23.38 -18.60 -11.64
C LEU A 21 -22.38 -17.56 -12.16
N GLU A 22 -22.83 -16.33 -12.42
CA GLU A 22 -21.96 -15.24 -12.83
C GLU A 22 -20.99 -14.84 -11.71
N GLY A 23 -21.45 -14.84 -10.45
CA GLY A 23 -20.62 -14.67 -9.27
C GLY A 23 -19.51 -15.73 -9.18
N TYR A 24 -19.89 -17.01 -9.23
CA TYR A 24 -18.92 -18.12 -9.16
C TYR A 24 -17.89 -18.09 -10.31
N LYS A 25 -18.33 -17.72 -11.52
CA LYS A 25 -17.42 -17.59 -12.67
C LYS A 25 -16.39 -16.48 -12.43
N ASN A 26 -16.81 -15.35 -11.88
CA ASN A 26 -15.93 -14.22 -11.58
C ASN A 26 -14.91 -14.57 -10.48
N GLU A 27 -15.37 -15.23 -9.41
CA GLU A 27 -14.48 -15.70 -8.34
C GLU A 27 -13.45 -16.72 -8.84
N ALA A 28 -13.88 -17.68 -9.66
CA ALA A 28 -12.97 -18.68 -10.25
C ALA A 28 -11.92 -18.02 -11.16
N HIS A 29 -12.31 -17.00 -11.94
CA HIS A 29 -11.38 -16.25 -12.78
C HIS A 29 -10.33 -15.49 -11.94
N LEU A 30 -10.76 -14.86 -10.85
CA LEU A 30 -9.86 -14.17 -9.94
C LEU A 30 -8.87 -15.14 -9.28
N ALA A 31 -9.36 -16.28 -8.77
CA ALA A 31 -8.53 -17.31 -8.15
C ALA A 31 -7.49 -17.87 -9.15
N LYS A 32 -7.89 -18.11 -10.39
CA LYS A 32 -6.98 -18.55 -11.46
C LYS A 32 -5.88 -17.51 -11.73
N SER A 33 -6.26 -16.24 -11.85
CA SER A 33 -5.32 -15.14 -12.12
C SER A 33 -4.31 -14.96 -10.98
N GLU A 34 -4.76 -15.12 -9.73
CA GLU A 34 -3.87 -15.05 -8.56
C GLU A 34 -2.89 -16.24 -8.53
N ALA A 35 -3.34 -17.44 -8.86
CA ALA A 35 -2.50 -18.63 -8.94
C ALA A 35 -1.41 -18.49 -10.02
N GLU A 36 -1.76 -17.98 -11.19
CA GLU A 36 -0.81 -17.72 -12.28
C GLU A 36 0.26 -16.70 -11.88
N ARG A 37 -0.14 -15.60 -11.23
CA ARG A 37 0.81 -14.60 -10.71
C ARG A 37 1.76 -15.17 -9.66
N LYS A 38 1.25 -16.02 -8.76
CA LYS A 38 2.09 -16.70 -7.76
C LYS A 38 3.08 -17.67 -8.42
N PHE A 39 2.63 -18.38 -9.45
CA PHE A 39 3.47 -19.30 -10.22
C PHE A 39 4.60 -18.57 -10.96
N GLU A 40 4.30 -17.46 -11.64
CA GLU A 40 5.32 -16.66 -12.33
C GLU A 40 6.37 -16.11 -11.35
N LYS A 41 5.91 -15.63 -10.18
CA LYS A 41 6.80 -15.17 -9.11
C LYS A 41 7.70 -16.30 -8.60
N PHE A 42 7.15 -17.51 -8.41
CA PHE A 42 7.92 -18.68 -8.00
C PHE A 42 8.98 -19.06 -9.04
N LYS A 43 8.61 -19.07 -10.32
CA LYS A 43 9.52 -19.35 -11.44
C LYS A 43 10.66 -18.35 -11.52
N ALA A 44 10.37 -17.05 -11.41
CA ALA A 44 11.39 -16.01 -11.38
C ALA A 44 12.37 -16.19 -10.20
N HIS A 45 11.83 -16.54 -9.02
CA HIS A 45 12.66 -16.77 -7.84
C HIS A 45 13.58 -17.99 -8.00
N PHE A 46 13.05 -19.09 -8.55
CA PHE A 46 13.82 -20.30 -8.82
C PHE A 46 14.97 -20.07 -9.80
N ILE A 47 14.75 -19.30 -10.87
CA ILE A 47 15.79 -18.93 -11.84
C ILE A 47 16.91 -18.12 -11.19
N ALA A 48 16.55 -17.12 -10.38
CA ALA A 48 17.53 -16.29 -9.66
C ALA A 48 18.39 -17.12 -8.70
N GLU A 49 17.79 -18.06 -7.97
CA GLU A 49 18.51 -18.92 -7.03
C GLU A 49 19.47 -19.90 -7.74
N ASN A 50 19.03 -20.49 -8.86
CA ASN A 50 19.87 -21.41 -9.63
C ASN A 50 21.07 -20.68 -10.29
N ALA A 51 20.88 -19.42 -10.71
CA ALA A 51 21.96 -18.58 -11.23
C ALA A 51 23.03 -18.28 -10.16
N LEU A 52 22.63 -18.06 -8.91
CA LEU A 52 23.54 -17.82 -7.79
C LEU A 52 24.29 -19.09 -7.36
N LYS A 53 23.64 -20.25 -7.43
CA LYS A 53 24.24 -21.54 -7.04
C LYS A 53 25.24 -22.10 -8.05
N ASN A 54 25.19 -21.69 -9.32
CA ASN A 54 26.11 -22.16 -10.37
C ASN A 54 27.50 -21.49 -10.34
N ASN A 55 27.86 -20.74 -9.29
CA ASN A 55 29.14 -20.01 -9.20
C ASN A 55 30.33 -20.85 -8.69
N ASN A 56 30.53 -22.04 -9.28
CA ASN A 56 31.79 -22.80 -9.19
C ASN A 56 32.57 -22.81 -10.51
N GLN A 57 32.32 -21.87 -11.43
CA GLN A 57 33.21 -21.65 -12.56
C GLN A 57 34.35 -20.72 -12.14
N THR A 58 35.51 -21.33 -11.84
CA THR A 58 36.80 -20.65 -11.88
C THR A 58 37.01 -20.07 -13.27
N PHE A 59 36.79 -18.77 -13.43
CA PHE A 59 37.20 -18.07 -14.64
C PHE A 59 38.73 -18.16 -14.77
N PRO A 60 39.29 -18.53 -15.93
CA PRO A 60 40.72 -18.44 -16.15
C PRO A 60 41.17 -16.98 -15.94
N PRO A 61 42.38 -16.74 -15.40
CA PRO A 61 42.86 -15.39 -15.15
C PRO A 61 42.87 -14.63 -16.48
N LEU A 62 42.15 -13.51 -16.52
CA LEU A 62 42.14 -12.63 -17.67
C LEU A 62 43.58 -12.19 -17.97
N PRO A 63 44.01 -12.23 -19.25
CA PRO A 63 45.33 -11.75 -19.63
C PRO A 63 45.49 -10.28 -19.19
N PRO A 64 46.71 -9.87 -18.78
CA PRO A 64 46.94 -8.51 -18.32
C PRO A 64 46.53 -7.51 -19.40
N PRO A 65 45.84 -6.41 -19.03
CA PRO A 65 45.32 -5.48 -20.01
C PRO A 65 46.49 -4.84 -20.79
N PRO A 66 46.41 -4.76 -22.13
CA PRO A 66 47.35 -3.97 -22.89
C PRO A 66 47.23 -2.51 -22.41
N LYS A 67 48.38 -1.85 -22.24
CA LYS A 67 48.47 -0.44 -21.87
C LYS A 67 47.79 0.39 -22.95
N VAL A 68 46.50 0.66 -22.80
CA VAL A 68 45.75 1.58 -23.65
C VAL A 68 46.06 3.01 -23.20
N PRO A 69 46.44 3.90 -24.12
CA PRO A 69 46.64 5.31 -23.83
C PRO A 69 45.30 5.95 -23.44
N ASP A 70 45.32 6.55 -22.25
CA ASP A 70 44.48 7.58 -21.60
C ASP A 70 43.20 8.14 -22.25
N ILE A 71 42.40 7.37 -23.00
CA ILE A 71 41.14 7.86 -23.58
C ILE A 71 40.08 6.76 -23.56
N LEU A 72 39.44 6.53 -22.41
CA LEU A 72 38.03 6.09 -22.27
C LEU A 72 37.75 5.82 -20.79
N GLN A 73 37.30 6.87 -20.10
CA GLN A 73 36.79 6.78 -18.73
C GLN A 73 35.58 5.83 -18.69
N LYS A 74 35.63 4.89 -17.75
CA LYS A 74 34.48 4.18 -17.19
C LYS A 74 33.30 5.15 -17.03
N PRO A 75 32.06 4.82 -17.45
CA PRO A 75 30.92 5.65 -17.12
C PRO A 75 30.87 5.75 -15.60
N MET A 76 31.17 6.95 -15.10
CA MET A 76 30.93 7.33 -13.72
C MET A 76 29.45 7.04 -13.42
N PRO A 77 29.06 6.70 -12.17
CA PRO A 77 27.66 6.83 -11.79
C PRO A 77 27.13 8.18 -12.30
N PRO A 78 25.93 8.22 -12.90
CA PRO A 78 25.41 9.45 -13.47
C PRO A 78 25.49 10.57 -12.42
N PRO A 79 25.98 11.77 -12.77
CA PRO A 79 25.93 12.90 -11.87
C PRO A 79 24.48 13.06 -11.38
N PRO A 80 24.26 13.43 -10.10
CA PRO A 80 22.92 13.73 -9.61
C PRO A 80 22.27 14.71 -10.58
N THR A 81 21.15 14.29 -11.17
CA THR A 81 20.41 15.14 -12.09
C THR A 81 19.99 16.42 -11.34
N PRO A 82 20.06 17.61 -11.94
CA PRO A 82 19.63 18.86 -11.31
C PRO A 82 18.16 18.88 -10.82
N ASP A 83 17.37 17.85 -11.14
CA ASP A 83 15.97 17.68 -10.75
C ASP A 83 15.73 16.86 -9.47
N ASP A 84 16.76 16.25 -8.85
CA ASP A 84 16.58 15.53 -7.57
C ASP A 84 16.24 16.46 -6.39
N ASN A 85 16.44 17.78 -6.56
CA ASN A 85 16.19 18.79 -5.53
C ASN A 85 14.75 19.32 -5.50
N LYS A 86 13.80 18.70 -6.21
CA LYS A 86 12.37 19.09 -6.11
C LYS A 86 11.54 18.26 -5.15
N VAL A 87 12.13 17.36 -4.38
CA VAL A 87 11.52 17.03 -3.08
C VAL A 87 11.95 18.14 -2.14
N VAL A 88 11.03 19.09 -1.93
CA VAL A 88 11.12 20.14 -0.92
C VAL A 88 11.31 19.48 0.45
N THR A 89 12.56 19.17 0.81
CA THR A 89 12.98 18.67 2.11
C THR A 89 13.24 19.82 3.09
N SER A 90 12.86 21.04 2.74
CA SER A 90 12.98 22.25 3.56
C SER A 90 11.86 22.38 4.60
N GLY A 91 11.31 21.26 5.06
CA GLY A 91 10.37 21.20 6.19
C GLY A 91 11.12 21.10 7.53
N PRO A 92 10.50 21.52 8.65
CA PRO A 92 11.06 21.29 9.97
C PRO A 92 11.31 19.79 10.20
N ALA A 93 12.49 19.43 10.68
CA ALA A 93 12.86 18.05 10.95
C ALA A 93 11.90 17.43 11.99
N VAL A 94 11.15 16.41 11.58
CA VAL A 94 10.23 15.68 12.47
C VAL A 94 11.07 14.81 13.42
N PRO A 95 10.86 14.89 14.75
CA PRO A 95 11.62 14.08 15.69
C PRO A 95 11.31 12.59 15.48
N PRO A 96 12.29 11.68 15.70
CA PRO A 96 12.15 10.25 15.39
C PRO A 96 10.97 9.56 16.10
N SER A 97 10.64 10.01 17.32
CA SER A 97 9.49 9.52 18.08
C SER A 97 8.16 9.85 17.42
N GLU A 98 8.02 11.07 16.88
CA GLU A 98 6.84 11.49 16.13
C GLU A 98 6.78 10.75 14.79
N ALA A 99 7.88 10.65 14.06
CA ALA A 99 7.95 9.91 12.79
C ALA A 99 7.50 8.45 12.97
N LYS A 100 7.91 7.79 14.06
CA LYS A 100 7.43 6.46 14.41
C LYS A 100 5.93 6.42 14.67
N LEU A 101 5.38 7.41 15.39
CA LEU A 101 3.94 7.45 15.67
C LEU A 101 3.12 7.72 14.41
N ILE A 102 3.56 8.67 13.58
CA ILE A 102 2.94 9.00 12.28
C ILE A 102 2.90 7.76 11.38
N SER A 103 4.01 7.03 11.27
CA SER A 103 4.07 5.82 10.45
C SER A 103 3.12 4.72 10.93
N ILE A 104 3.02 4.49 12.25
CA ILE A 104 2.07 3.51 12.81
C ILE A 104 0.62 3.94 12.55
N LEU A 105 0.28 5.21 12.83
CA LEU A 105 -1.07 5.74 12.62
C LEU A 105 -1.46 5.70 11.14
N THR A 106 -0.52 6.05 10.26
CA THR A 106 -0.72 5.98 8.79
C THR A 106 -0.99 4.55 8.35
N ALA A 107 -0.14 3.59 8.75
CA ALA A 107 -0.32 2.18 8.40
C ALA A 107 -1.68 1.64 8.85
N PHE A 108 -2.11 2.01 10.05
CA PHE A 108 -3.42 1.63 10.58
C PHE A 108 -4.55 2.27 9.78
N LEU A 109 -4.55 3.59 9.62
CA LEU A 109 -5.66 4.29 8.96
C LEU A 109 -5.77 3.95 7.47
N MET A 110 -4.67 3.57 6.80
CA MET A 110 -4.70 3.08 5.42
C MET A 110 -5.55 1.81 5.23
N VAL A 111 -5.63 0.94 6.25
CA VAL A 111 -6.48 -0.26 6.19
C VAL A 111 -7.89 -0.04 6.75
N HIS A 112 -8.19 1.16 7.24
CA HIS A 112 -9.48 1.54 7.83
C HIS A 112 -10.15 2.69 7.05
N PRO A 113 -10.85 2.40 5.93
CA PRO A 113 -11.44 3.43 5.06
C PRO A 113 -12.54 4.27 5.73
N LEU A 114 -13.18 3.75 6.78
CA LEU A 114 -14.18 4.46 7.58
C LEU A 114 -13.56 5.27 8.73
N GLY A 115 -12.25 5.19 8.89
CA GLY A 115 -11.53 5.79 10.01
C GLY A 115 -11.76 5.07 11.34
N ALA A 116 -11.17 5.64 12.38
CA ALA A 116 -11.21 5.10 13.74
C ALA A 116 -11.38 6.19 14.78
N SER A 117 -11.98 5.84 15.92
CA SER A 117 -12.02 6.72 17.08
C SER A 117 -10.62 6.88 17.67
N LEU A 118 -10.42 8.01 18.37
CA LEU A 118 -9.16 8.29 19.04
C LEU A 118 -8.79 7.23 20.08
N ASP A 119 -9.76 6.77 20.87
CA ASP A 119 -9.56 5.70 21.86
C ASP A 119 -9.06 4.40 21.21
N TYR A 120 -9.59 4.07 20.02
CA TYR A 120 -9.17 2.87 19.32
C TYR A 120 -7.74 3.02 18.77
N LEU A 121 -7.42 4.19 18.20
CA LEU A 121 -6.05 4.50 17.76
C LEU A 121 -5.06 4.41 18.92
N VAL A 122 -5.36 5.03 20.06
CA VAL A 122 -4.52 4.98 21.25
C VAL A 122 -4.33 3.55 21.73
N SER A 123 -5.39 2.74 21.74
CA SER A 123 -5.33 1.32 22.11
C SER A 123 -4.43 0.52 21.16
N TYR A 124 -4.56 0.77 19.86
CA TYR A 124 -3.72 0.13 18.83
C TYR A 124 -2.24 0.53 18.99
N VAL A 125 -1.95 1.81 19.11
CA VAL A 125 -0.59 2.31 19.28
C VAL A 125 0.04 1.76 20.56
N ARG A 126 -0.70 1.66 21.67
CA ARG A 126 -0.21 1.08 22.93
C ARG A 126 0.22 -0.37 22.82
N SER A 127 -0.32 -1.14 21.87
CA SER A 127 0.12 -2.52 21.62
C SER A 127 1.58 -2.60 21.13
N MET A 128 2.10 -1.51 20.54
CA MET A 128 3.47 -1.43 20.01
C MET A 128 4.36 -0.45 20.80
N THR A 129 3.78 0.62 21.34
CA THR A 129 4.46 1.63 22.16
C THR A 129 3.64 1.91 23.43
N PRO A 130 3.85 1.14 24.51
CA PRO A 130 3.01 1.18 25.70
C PRO A 130 3.04 2.52 26.45
N ASN A 131 4.11 3.31 26.26
CA ASN A 131 4.31 4.61 26.92
C ASN A 131 3.56 5.76 26.23
N VAL A 132 2.76 5.49 25.19
CA VAL A 132 2.03 6.55 24.49
C VAL A 132 0.84 7.04 25.32
N THR A 133 0.72 8.37 25.41
CA THR A 133 -0.43 9.01 26.05
C THR A 133 -1.50 9.35 25.02
N HIS A 134 -2.74 9.46 25.48
CA HIS A 134 -3.86 9.87 24.64
C HIS A 134 -3.63 11.27 24.04
N GLY A 135 -3.06 12.20 24.82
CA GLY A 135 -2.70 13.54 24.36
C GLY A 135 -1.66 13.53 23.25
N THR A 136 -0.61 12.70 23.37
CA THR A 136 0.43 12.59 22.32
C THR A 136 -0.15 12.12 20.99
N VAL A 137 -1.08 11.16 20.99
CA VAL A 137 -1.72 10.70 19.75
C VAL A 137 -2.59 11.79 19.15
N LEU A 138 -3.37 12.49 19.99
CA LEU A 138 -4.21 13.59 19.54
C LEU A 138 -3.39 14.75 18.96
N ASP A 139 -2.32 15.16 19.63
CA ASP A 139 -1.43 16.23 19.18
C ASP A 139 -0.84 15.92 17.81
N ILE A 140 -0.43 14.67 17.56
CA ILE A 140 0.09 14.26 16.25
C ILE A 140 -0.98 14.27 15.18
N LEU A 141 -2.16 13.73 15.48
CA LEU A 141 -3.28 13.75 14.53
C LEU A 141 -3.70 15.18 14.16
N GLN A 142 -3.65 16.13 15.11
CA GLN A 142 -3.96 17.54 14.87
C GLN A 142 -2.82 18.30 14.19
N LYS A 143 -1.56 17.98 14.50
CA LYS A 143 -0.36 18.63 13.96
C LYS A 143 -0.15 18.35 12.47
N TYR A 144 -0.47 17.13 12.03
CA TYR A 144 -0.31 16.70 10.64
C TYR A 144 -1.67 16.55 9.95
N SER A 145 -2.39 17.67 9.83
CA SER A 145 -3.73 17.73 9.21
C SER A 145 -3.74 17.51 7.69
N ASP A 146 -2.56 17.60 7.06
CA ASP A 146 -2.27 17.22 5.68
C ASP A 146 -2.18 15.69 5.48
N VAL A 147 -2.04 14.95 6.59
CA VAL A 147 -1.98 13.49 6.60
C VAL A 147 -3.25 12.88 7.18
N PHE A 148 -3.76 13.48 8.27
CA PHE A 148 -4.88 12.96 9.05
C PHE A 148 -6.03 13.96 9.12
N LEU A 149 -7.25 13.48 8.87
CA LEU A 149 -8.46 14.29 8.96
C LEU A 149 -9.42 13.73 10.00
N CYS A 150 -9.88 14.59 10.91
CA CYS A 150 -10.99 14.28 11.80
C CYS A 150 -12.30 14.54 11.06
N GLN A 151 -13.03 13.46 10.76
CA GLN A 151 -14.37 13.52 10.21
C GLN A 151 -15.39 13.39 11.35
N THR A 152 -16.22 14.41 11.50
CA THR A 152 -17.40 14.37 12.37
C THR A 152 -18.57 13.85 11.56
N ARG A 153 -19.11 12.68 11.93
CA ARG A 153 -20.29 12.07 11.28
C ARG A 153 -21.42 11.89 12.30
N GLY A 154 -22.67 12.04 11.85
CA GLY A 154 -23.87 11.85 12.69
C GLY A 154 -24.61 13.15 13.03
N VAL A 155 -25.74 13.02 13.75
CA VAL A 155 -26.59 14.15 14.17
C VAL A 155 -26.96 14.00 15.65
N GLY A 156 -26.77 15.05 16.44
CA GLY A 156 -27.16 15.08 17.85
C GLY A 156 -26.38 14.06 18.71
N ALA A 157 -27.09 13.12 19.32
CA ALA A 157 -26.50 12.12 20.24
C ALA A 157 -25.67 11.03 19.55
N THR A 158 -25.67 10.96 18.21
CA THR A 158 -24.88 10.00 17.40
C THR A 158 -23.67 10.66 16.73
N ILE A 159 -23.24 11.84 17.19
CA ILE A 159 -22.03 12.48 16.66
C ILE A 159 -20.80 11.65 17.06
N GLU A 160 -20.10 11.13 16.05
CA GLU A 160 -18.86 10.39 16.20
C GLU A 160 -17.70 11.15 15.54
N HIS A 161 -16.56 11.20 16.23
CA HIS A 161 -15.31 11.74 15.70
C HIS A 161 -14.42 10.57 15.24
N ARG A 162 -14.16 10.49 13.93
CA ARG A 162 -13.33 9.46 13.34
C ARG A 162 -12.16 10.07 12.58
N TRP A 163 -10.96 9.59 12.86
CA TRP A 163 -9.76 9.99 12.15
C TRP A 163 -9.57 9.12 10.91
N THR A 164 -9.21 9.75 9.79
CA THR A 164 -9.00 9.13 8.48
C THR A 164 -7.68 9.59 7.88
N TYR A 165 -7.10 8.78 6.99
CA TYR A 165 -5.90 9.14 6.22
C TYR A 165 -6.31 9.78 4.88
N VAL A 166 -5.75 10.96 4.56
CA VAL A 166 -6.26 11.81 3.44
C VAL A 166 -5.19 12.34 2.49
N THR A 167 -3.91 11.98 2.66
CA THR A 167 -2.80 12.57 1.88
C THR A 167 -3.04 12.55 0.37
N PHE A 168 -3.55 11.45 -0.20
CA PHE A 168 -3.80 11.34 -1.64
C PHE A 168 -4.98 12.18 -2.13
N ASP A 169 -5.97 12.44 -1.27
CA ASP A 169 -7.16 13.21 -1.63
C ASP A 169 -6.83 14.71 -1.71
N ILE A 170 -5.95 15.18 -0.84
CA ILE A 170 -5.46 16.56 -0.84
C ILE A 170 -4.63 16.84 -2.11
N ILE A 171 -3.72 15.92 -2.48
CA ILE A 171 -2.89 16.07 -3.70
C ILE A 171 -3.76 16.13 -4.96
N LYS A 172 -4.86 15.37 -5.03
CA LYS A 172 -5.79 15.44 -6.17
C LYS A 172 -6.55 16.76 -6.24
N THR A 173 -6.79 17.41 -5.11
CA THR A 173 -7.55 18.66 -5.05
C THR A 173 -6.72 19.87 -5.52
N GLU A 174 -5.40 19.85 -5.34
CA GLU A 174 -4.51 20.93 -5.81
C GLU A 174 -4.22 20.92 -7.32
N ILE A 175 -4.69 19.91 -8.06
CA ILE A 175 -4.44 19.76 -9.51
C ILE A 175 -5.66 20.22 -10.36
N ILE A 176 -6.72 20.75 -9.74
CA ILE A 176 -7.93 21.23 -10.44
C ILE A 176 -8.03 22.75 -10.40
#